data_AF-A0A2S6NFH7-F1
#
_entry.id   AF-A0A2S6NFH7-F1
#
_cell.length_a   1.000
_cell.length_b   1.000
_cell.length_c   1.000
_cell.angle_alpha   90.00
_cell.angle_beta   90.00
_cell.angle_gamma   90.00
#
_symmetry.space_group_name_H-M   'P 1'
#
loop_
_entity.id
_entity.type
_entity.pdbx_description
1 polymer ?
#
loop_
_entity_poly.entity_id
_entity_poly.type
_entity_poly.pdbx_seq_one_letter_code
_entity_poly.pdbx_strand_id
1 'polypeptide(L)'
;MSAAREKLATAISNYHDAVAAADKAKETLEKATAFVADLERQVGNFKALDKEIAASRAASIERALTAGETPSLEASPELSAELVKKHDAENRLSSARQAVGVLEEKFTAADAAAKRADLQKERSAAEVLASEAETLAASFSKDFEDLRRRYFILQTMTAQRIRIDPQTLPADMPSYLIRPDAHIDFAPDVSKVVGLASALGAYDSNSPEQIVRDGSARAAEEFFAALKGNASATIEDYLL
;
A
#
# COMPACT_ATOMS: atom_id res chain seq x y z
N MET A 1 5.62 17.07 13.57
CA MET A 1 5.22 15.86 12.82
C MET A 1 5.76 14.66 13.59
N SER A 2 5.02 13.56 13.75
CA SER A 2 5.60 12.36 14.39
C SER A 2 6.62 11.72 13.45
N ALA A 3 7.65 11.05 13.99
CA ALA A 3 8.69 10.38 13.21
C ALA A 3 8.11 9.36 12.21
N ALA A 4 7.03 8.66 12.57
CA ALA A 4 6.32 7.74 11.70
C ALA A 4 5.73 8.44 10.45
N ARG A 5 5.15 9.64 10.62
CA ARG A 5 4.57 10.42 9.51
C ARG A 5 5.65 10.94 8.55
N GLU A 6 6.82 11.31 9.07
CA GLU A 6 7.96 11.73 8.24
C GLU A 6 8.53 10.55 7.43
N LYS A 7 8.65 9.37 8.06
CA LYS A 7 9.04 8.13 7.39
C LYS A 7 8.06 7.73 6.28
N LEU A 8 6.75 7.83 6.54
CA LEU A 8 5.72 7.60 5.53
C LEU A 8 5.83 8.60 4.37
N ALA A 9 6.00 9.89 4.64
CA ALA A 9 6.15 10.91 3.60
C ALA A 9 7.35 10.61 2.68
N THR A 10 8.48 10.20 3.28
CA THR A 10 9.68 9.78 2.54
C THR A 10 9.42 8.52 1.70
N ALA A 11 8.73 7.53 2.27
CA ALA A 11 8.40 6.30 1.57
C ALA A 11 7.45 6.54 0.37
N ILE A 12 6.48 7.45 0.52
CA ILE A 12 5.60 7.88 -0.58
C ILE A 12 6.40 8.55 -1.70
N SER A 13 7.32 9.47 -1.35
CA SER A 13 8.17 10.12 -2.35
C SER A 13 9.01 9.10 -3.11
N ASN A 14 9.70 8.20 -2.40
CA ASN A 14 10.52 7.16 -3.01
C ASN A 14 9.71 6.21 -3.90
N TYR A 15 8.47 5.90 -3.52
CA TYR A 15 7.56 5.11 -4.35
C TYR A 15 7.24 5.83 -5.66
N HIS A 16 6.90 7.12 -5.61
CA HIS A 16 6.61 7.89 -6.82
C HIS A 16 7.83 8.00 -7.75
N ASP A 17 9.01 8.24 -7.19
CA ASP A 17 10.25 8.29 -7.97
C ASP A 17 10.56 6.94 -8.63
N ALA A 18 10.36 5.83 -7.90
CA ALA A 18 10.59 4.49 -8.42
C ALA A 18 9.59 4.11 -9.52
N VAL A 19 8.31 4.46 -9.37
CA VAL A 19 7.28 4.25 -10.40
C VAL A 19 7.60 5.06 -11.65
N ALA A 20 7.95 6.35 -11.51
CA ALA A 20 8.33 7.18 -12.64
C ALA A 20 9.56 6.64 -13.38
N ALA A 21 10.53 6.08 -12.66
CA ALA A 21 11.69 5.41 -13.25
C ALA A 21 11.30 4.13 -14.02
N ALA A 22 10.40 3.31 -13.45
CA ALA A 22 9.89 2.10 -14.11
C ALA A 22 9.10 2.43 -15.39
N ASP A 23 8.23 3.44 -15.35
CA ASP A 23 7.46 3.90 -16.51
C ASP A 23 8.36 4.39 -17.63
N LYS A 24 9.37 5.20 -17.29
CA LYS A 24 10.38 5.67 -18.26
C LYS A 24 11.18 4.52 -18.87
N ALA A 25 11.55 3.53 -18.06
CA ALA A 25 12.27 2.36 -18.54
C ALA A 25 11.41 1.53 -19.50
N LYS A 26 10.11 1.36 -19.18
CA LYS A 26 9.13 0.69 -20.04
C LYS A 26 8.96 1.38 -21.39
N GLU A 27 8.73 2.69 -21.39
CA GLU A 27 8.59 3.48 -22.62
C GLU A 27 9.85 3.38 -23.50
N THR A 28 11.03 3.41 -22.87
CA THR A 28 12.31 3.27 -23.58
C THR A 28 12.44 1.89 -24.21
N LEU A 29 12.05 0.83 -23.50
CA LEU A 29 12.07 -0.54 -24.00
C LEU A 29 11.09 -0.73 -25.18
N GLU A 30 9.88 -0.18 -25.09
CA GLU A 30 8.89 -0.23 -26.17
C GLU A 30 9.41 0.44 -27.44
N LYS A 31 10.00 1.64 -27.32
CA LYS A 31 10.64 2.35 -28.45
C LYS A 31 11.80 1.57 -29.04
N ALA A 32 12.64 0.96 -28.21
CA ALA A 32 13.76 0.14 -28.66
C ALA A 32 13.30 -1.13 -29.39
N THR A 33 12.22 -1.75 -28.92
CA THR A 33 11.60 -2.92 -29.57
C THR A 33 11.03 -2.55 -30.93
N ALA A 34 10.33 -1.41 -31.03
CA ALA A 34 9.84 -0.89 -32.31
C ALA A 34 10.98 -0.58 -33.29
N PHE A 35 12.11 -0.06 -32.78
CA PHE A 35 13.31 0.17 -33.58
C PHE A 35 13.92 -1.13 -34.11
N VAL A 36 13.98 -2.20 -33.30
CA VAL A 36 14.42 -3.52 -33.76
C VAL A 36 13.49 -4.05 -34.86
N ALA A 37 12.17 -3.94 -34.69
CA ALA A 37 11.21 -4.36 -35.71
C ALA A 37 11.39 -3.60 -37.04
N ASP A 38 11.74 -2.31 -37.00
CA ASP A 38 12.08 -1.56 -38.21
C ASP A 38 13.36 -2.07 -38.88
N LEU A 39 14.41 -2.37 -38.11
CA LEU A 39 15.64 -2.95 -38.64
C LEU A 39 15.41 -4.35 -39.24
N GLU A 40 14.57 -5.17 -38.63
CA GLU A 40 14.18 -6.48 -39.17
C GLU A 40 13.47 -6.34 -40.52
N ARG A 41 12.60 -5.33 -40.65
CA ARG A 41 11.97 -4.98 -41.93
C ARG A 41 13.01 -4.53 -42.97
N GLN A 42 13.96 -3.69 -42.60
CA GLN A 42 15.04 -3.24 -43.48
C GLN A 42 15.91 -4.41 -43.97
N VAL A 43 16.32 -5.31 -43.07
CA VAL A 43 17.04 -6.55 -43.43
C VAL A 43 16.18 -7.43 -44.35
N GLY A 44 14.87 -7.47 -44.11
CA GLY A 44 13.90 -8.17 -44.95
C GLY A 44 13.87 -7.71 -46.41
N ASN A 45 14.21 -6.45 -46.70
CA ASN A 45 14.27 -5.93 -48.07
C ASN A 45 15.39 -6.59 -48.90
N PHE A 46 16.40 -7.17 -48.26
CA PHE A 46 17.53 -7.84 -48.93
C PHE A 46 17.32 -9.34 -49.16
N LYS A 47 16.14 -9.90 -48.86
CA LYS A 47 15.87 -11.35 -48.98
C LYS A 47 16.11 -11.92 -50.39
N ALA A 48 15.90 -11.12 -51.43
CA ALA A 48 16.09 -11.53 -52.81
C ALA A 48 17.52 -11.29 -53.34
N LEU A 49 18.34 -10.52 -52.62
CA LEU A 49 19.64 -10.07 -53.11
C LEU A 49 20.59 -11.24 -53.43
N ASP A 50 20.63 -12.28 -52.58
CA ASP A 50 21.48 -13.45 -52.82
C ASP A 50 21.05 -14.21 -54.09
N LYS A 51 19.73 -14.24 -54.37
CA LYS A 51 19.18 -14.85 -55.58
C LYS A 51 19.52 -14.01 -56.82
N GLU A 52 19.48 -12.69 -56.72
CA GLU A 52 19.88 -11.78 -57.81
C GLU A 52 21.37 -11.89 -58.12
N ILE A 53 22.23 -11.97 -57.10
CA ILE A 53 23.66 -12.23 -57.26
C ILE A 53 23.90 -13.58 -57.94
N ALA A 54 23.21 -14.64 -57.49
CA ALA A 54 23.32 -15.96 -58.11
C ALA A 54 22.86 -15.95 -59.58
N ALA A 55 21.76 -15.26 -59.89
CA ALA A 55 21.25 -15.12 -61.25
C ALA A 55 22.22 -14.33 -62.15
N SER A 56 22.81 -13.25 -61.64
CA SER A 56 23.82 -12.45 -62.36
C SER A 56 25.06 -13.27 -62.71
N ARG A 57 25.56 -14.07 -61.75
CA ARG A 57 26.68 -14.99 -61.96
C ARG A 57 26.35 -16.10 -62.95
N ALA A 58 25.16 -16.71 -62.83
CA ALA A 58 24.70 -17.72 -63.78
C ALA A 58 24.64 -17.18 -65.21
N ALA A 59 24.08 -15.98 -65.40
CA ALA A 59 24.03 -15.31 -66.70
C ALA A 59 25.42 -14.96 -67.26
N SER A 60 26.42 -14.66 -66.41
CA SER A 60 27.80 -14.46 -66.87
C SER A 60 28.45 -15.77 -67.32
N ILE A 61 28.20 -16.89 -66.61
CA ILE A 61 28.68 -18.22 -66.99
C ILE A 61 28.05 -18.66 -68.31
N GLU A 62 26.74 -18.49 -68.47
CA GLU A 62 26.04 -18.81 -69.72
C GLU A 62 26.65 -18.07 -70.92
N ARG A 63 26.87 -16.75 -70.79
CA ARG A 63 27.54 -15.96 -71.84
C ARG A 63 28.94 -16.45 -72.15
N ALA A 64 29.73 -16.80 -71.13
CA ALA A 64 31.06 -17.36 -71.33
C ALA A 64 31.04 -18.67 -72.13
N LEU A 65 30.08 -19.56 -71.82
CA LEU A 65 29.91 -20.84 -72.50
C LEU A 65 29.44 -20.68 -73.95
N THR A 66 28.59 -19.70 -74.25
CA THR A 66 28.00 -19.54 -75.60
C THR A 66 28.79 -18.61 -76.51
N ALA A 67 29.41 -17.56 -75.97
CA ALA A 67 30.07 -16.50 -76.74
C ALA A 67 31.61 -16.55 -76.65
N GLY A 68 32.17 -17.47 -75.85
CA GLY A 68 33.61 -17.57 -75.64
C GLY A 68 34.21 -16.43 -74.81
N GLU A 69 33.36 -15.66 -74.11
CA GLU A 69 33.78 -14.62 -73.18
C GLU A 69 34.41 -15.26 -71.93
N THR A 70 35.32 -14.55 -71.26
CA THR A 70 35.81 -14.97 -69.94
C THR A 70 34.70 -14.78 -68.91
N PRO A 71 34.30 -15.82 -68.14
CA PRO A 71 33.27 -15.67 -67.13
C PRO A 71 33.75 -14.78 -65.98
N SER A 72 32.88 -13.87 -65.53
CA SER A 72 33.08 -13.17 -64.26
C SER A 72 32.22 -13.82 -63.18
N LEU A 73 32.86 -14.20 -62.08
CA LEU A 73 32.16 -14.69 -60.89
C LEU A 73 31.93 -13.57 -59.86
N GLU A 74 32.44 -12.37 -60.13
CA GLU A 74 32.23 -11.21 -59.28
C GLU A 74 30.78 -10.71 -59.45
N ALA A 75 30.19 -10.26 -58.35
CA ALA A 75 28.91 -9.57 -58.44
C ALA A 75 29.13 -8.21 -59.12
N SER A 76 28.09 -7.67 -59.77
CA SER A 76 28.20 -6.31 -60.34
C SER A 76 28.53 -5.30 -59.23
N PRO A 77 29.14 -4.15 -59.56
CA PRO A 77 29.43 -3.11 -58.58
C PRO A 77 28.20 -2.69 -57.77
N GLU A 78 27.03 -2.63 -58.42
CA GLU A 78 25.75 -2.30 -57.78
C GLU A 78 25.33 -3.37 -56.77
N LEU A 79 25.37 -4.65 -57.17
CA LEU A 79 25.02 -5.77 -56.29
C LEU A 79 26.02 -5.92 -55.14
N SER A 80 27.30 -5.64 -55.37
CA SER A 80 28.33 -5.63 -54.34
C SER A 80 28.10 -4.51 -53.32
N ALA A 81 27.69 -3.33 -53.78
CA ALA A 81 27.32 -2.23 -52.89
C ALA A 81 26.07 -2.55 -52.05
N GLU A 82 25.06 -3.20 -52.62
CA GLU A 82 23.89 -3.68 -51.87
C GLU A 82 24.24 -4.77 -50.86
N LEU A 83 25.21 -5.64 -51.17
CA LEU A 83 25.70 -6.67 -50.23
C LEU A 83 26.35 -6.05 -48.99
N VAL A 84 27.13 -4.98 -49.17
CA VAL A 84 27.69 -4.21 -48.05
C VAL A 84 26.58 -3.62 -47.18
N LYS A 85 25.56 -3.00 -47.79
CA LYS A 85 24.40 -2.47 -47.06
C LYS A 85 23.63 -3.55 -46.29
N LYS A 86 23.47 -4.75 -46.87
CA LYS A 86 22.85 -5.89 -46.19
C LYS A 86 23.63 -6.26 -44.93
N HIS A 87 24.95 -6.44 -45.02
CA HIS A 87 25.77 -6.78 -43.87
C HIS A 87 25.77 -5.67 -42.80
N ASP A 88 25.81 -4.41 -43.20
CA ASP A 88 25.68 -3.28 -42.27
C ASP A 88 24.32 -3.29 -41.56
N ALA A 89 23.23 -3.59 -42.26
CA ALA A 89 21.91 -3.71 -41.67
C ALA A 89 21.80 -4.89 -40.70
N GLU A 90 22.37 -6.05 -41.04
CA GLU A 90 22.43 -7.23 -40.17
C GLU A 90 23.24 -6.95 -38.89
N ASN A 91 24.38 -6.29 -39.03
CA ASN A 91 25.21 -5.87 -37.89
C ASN A 91 24.45 -4.90 -36.97
N ARG A 92 23.79 -3.88 -37.55
CA ARG A 92 22.95 -2.94 -36.79
C ARG A 92 21.81 -3.64 -36.07
N LEU A 93 21.14 -4.60 -36.72
CA LEU A 93 20.08 -5.40 -36.11
C LEU A 93 20.61 -6.22 -34.92
N SER A 94 21.77 -6.87 -35.09
CA SER A 94 22.42 -7.64 -34.01
C SER A 94 22.73 -6.75 -32.80
N SER A 95 23.37 -5.60 -33.02
CA SER A 95 23.66 -4.63 -31.96
C SER A 95 22.39 -4.08 -31.30
N ALA A 96 21.34 -3.80 -32.07
CA ALA A 96 20.08 -3.31 -31.53
C ALA A 96 19.39 -4.35 -30.64
N ARG A 97 19.41 -5.64 -31.02
CA ARG A 97 18.87 -6.72 -30.19
C ARG A 97 19.63 -6.87 -28.87
N GLN A 98 20.97 -6.79 -28.92
CA GLN A 98 21.78 -6.79 -27.70
C GLN A 98 21.45 -5.60 -26.78
N ALA A 99 21.28 -4.41 -27.37
CA ALA A 99 20.88 -3.22 -26.63
C ALA A 99 19.49 -3.36 -26.00
N VAL A 100 18.52 -3.96 -26.70
CA VAL A 100 17.19 -4.27 -26.16
C VAL A 100 17.29 -5.19 -24.96
N GLY A 101 18.09 -6.26 -25.02
CA GLY A 101 18.31 -7.14 -23.87
C GLY A 101 18.80 -6.39 -22.62
N VAL A 102 19.73 -5.47 -22.78
CA VAL A 102 20.20 -4.60 -21.66
C VAL A 102 19.08 -3.67 -21.15
N LEU A 103 18.20 -3.19 -22.03
CA LEU A 103 17.05 -2.37 -21.63
C LEU A 103 15.98 -3.17 -20.91
N GLU A 104 15.75 -4.44 -21.28
CA GLU A 104 14.85 -5.36 -20.58
C GLU A 104 15.32 -5.62 -19.15
N GLU A 105 16.62 -5.85 -18.96
CA GLU A 105 17.21 -5.99 -17.63
C GLU A 105 17.02 -4.73 -16.77
N LYS A 106 17.25 -3.54 -17.36
CA LYS A 106 17.03 -2.26 -16.68
C LYS A 106 15.57 -2.05 -16.30
N PHE A 107 14.64 -2.37 -17.20
CA PHE A 107 13.21 -2.30 -16.92
C PHE A 107 12.84 -3.25 -15.77
N THR A 108 13.30 -4.49 -15.81
CA THR A 108 13.06 -5.49 -14.75
C THR A 108 13.59 -5.02 -13.40
N ALA A 109 14.78 -4.42 -13.37
CA ALA A 109 15.36 -3.86 -12.15
C ALA A 109 14.55 -2.66 -11.61
N ALA A 110 14.09 -1.77 -12.49
CA ALA A 110 13.27 -0.62 -12.11
C ALA A 110 11.88 -1.04 -11.59
N ASP A 111 11.23 -2.00 -12.25
CA ASP A 111 9.94 -2.57 -11.81
C ASP A 111 10.06 -3.24 -10.43
N ALA A 112 11.12 -4.03 -10.22
CA ALA A 112 11.41 -4.62 -8.91
C ALA A 112 11.65 -3.56 -7.83
N ALA A 113 12.32 -2.45 -8.15
CA ALA A 113 12.52 -1.34 -7.24
C ALA A 113 11.20 -0.64 -6.88
N ALA A 114 10.31 -0.41 -7.85
CA ALA A 114 8.99 0.16 -7.62
C ALA A 114 8.14 -0.71 -6.68
N LYS A 115 8.11 -2.04 -6.92
CA LYS A 115 7.42 -3.00 -6.02
C LYS A 115 7.95 -2.98 -4.60
N ARG A 116 9.29 -2.91 -4.43
CA ARG A 116 9.90 -2.79 -3.08
C ARG A 116 9.54 -1.47 -2.40
N ALA A 117 9.52 -0.37 -3.15
CA ALA A 117 9.13 0.94 -2.62
C ALA A 117 7.66 0.96 -2.19
N ASP A 118 6.78 0.28 -2.94
CA ASP A 118 5.37 0.15 -2.60
C ASP A 118 5.15 -0.59 -1.27
N LEU A 119 5.83 -1.73 -1.09
CA LEU A 119 5.81 -2.47 0.17
C LEU A 119 6.35 -1.63 1.35
N GLN A 120 7.39 -0.83 1.11
CA GLN A 120 7.94 0.05 2.15
C GLN A 120 6.97 1.18 2.51
N LYS A 121 6.25 1.72 1.52
CA LYS A 121 5.17 2.70 1.72
C LYS A 121 4.06 2.11 2.58
N GLU A 122 3.59 0.91 2.27
CA GLU A 122 2.55 0.20 3.05
C GLU A 122 2.98 -0.06 4.49
N ARG A 123 4.20 -0.56 4.70
CA ARG A 123 4.76 -0.76 6.05
C ARG A 123 4.83 0.54 6.84
N SER A 124 5.26 1.62 6.21
CA SER A 124 5.34 2.93 6.87
C SER A 124 3.95 3.51 7.18
N ALA A 125 2.94 3.19 6.38
CA ALA A 125 1.56 3.57 6.64
C ALA A 125 1.00 2.80 7.85
N ALA A 126 1.27 1.50 7.94
CA ALA A 126 0.91 0.69 9.10
C ALA A 126 1.55 1.20 10.40
N GLU A 127 2.82 1.62 10.35
CA GLU A 127 3.51 2.23 11.50
C GLU A 127 2.85 3.53 11.97
N VAL A 128 2.40 4.39 11.04
CA VAL A 128 1.65 5.61 11.39
C VAL A 128 0.32 5.24 12.07
N LEU A 129 -0.43 4.30 11.50
CA LEU A 129 -1.70 3.86 12.08
C LEU A 129 -1.51 3.28 13.49
N ALA A 130 -0.48 2.48 13.71
CA ALA A 130 -0.16 1.94 15.03
C ALA A 130 0.16 3.04 16.05
N SER A 131 1.03 3.99 15.68
CA SER A 131 1.40 5.12 16.54
C SER A 131 0.22 6.03 16.89
N GLU A 132 -0.68 6.26 15.94
CA GLU A 132 -1.90 7.05 16.16
C GLU A 132 -2.90 6.29 17.03
N ALA A 133 -3.07 4.99 16.83
CA ALA A 133 -3.91 4.14 17.67
C ALA A 133 -3.42 4.10 19.13
N GLU A 134 -2.11 3.99 19.36
CA GLU A 134 -1.51 4.06 20.70
C GLU A 134 -1.78 5.40 21.38
N THR A 135 -1.64 6.50 20.64
CA THR A 135 -1.91 7.85 21.16
C THR A 135 -3.38 7.99 21.54
N LEU A 136 -4.29 7.50 20.70
CA LEU A 136 -5.73 7.53 20.93
C LEU A 136 -6.12 6.66 22.13
N ALA A 137 -5.56 5.46 22.24
CA ALA A 137 -5.79 4.55 23.36
C ALA A 137 -5.32 5.18 24.68
N ALA A 138 -4.16 5.83 24.69
CA ALA A 138 -3.66 6.55 25.86
C ALA A 138 -4.58 7.71 26.28
N SER A 139 -5.11 8.48 25.32
CA SER A 139 -6.08 9.54 25.64
C SER A 139 -7.39 8.99 26.21
N PHE A 140 -7.95 7.94 25.60
CA PHE A 140 -9.18 7.33 26.08
C PHE A 140 -9.02 6.72 27.48
N SER A 141 -7.89 6.05 27.75
CA SER A 141 -7.60 5.49 29.08
C SER A 141 -7.57 6.59 30.14
N LYS A 142 -6.90 7.71 29.85
CA LYS A 142 -6.81 8.84 30.77
C LYS A 142 -8.17 9.50 31.03
N ASP A 143 -8.94 9.73 29.97
CA ASP A 143 -10.27 10.35 30.09
C ASP A 143 -11.23 9.43 30.84
N PHE A 144 -11.14 8.12 30.62
CA PHE A 144 -11.92 7.13 31.35
C PHE A 144 -11.56 7.08 32.84
N GLU A 145 -10.26 7.11 33.18
CA GLU A 145 -9.80 7.18 34.57
C GLU A 145 -10.27 8.46 35.28
N ASP A 146 -10.22 9.62 34.61
CA ASP A 146 -10.70 10.88 35.17
C ASP A 146 -12.22 10.84 35.40
N LEU A 147 -12.98 10.32 34.43
CA LEU A 147 -14.43 10.15 34.57
C LEU A 147 -14.78 9.21 35.73
N ARG A 148 -14.08 8.06 35.83
CA ARG A 148 -14.24 7.10 36.93
C ARG A 148 -13.95 7.76 38.29
N ARG A 149 -12.89 8.57 38.38
CA ARG A 149 -12.52 9.30 39.59
C ARG A 149 -13.60 10.31 40.00
N ARG A 150 -14.12 11.09 39.05
CA ARG A 150 -15.20 12.06 39.31
C ARG A 150 -16.47 11.36 39.77
N TYR A 151 -16.84 10.26 39.13
CA TYR A 151 -18.02 9.47 39.51
C TYR A 151 -17.88 8.90 40.94
N PHE A 152 -16.71 8.38 41.30
CA PHE A 152 -16.43 7.92 42.66
C PHE A 152 -16.56 9.03 43.71
N ILE A 153 -16.05 10.24 43.42
CA ILE A 153 -16.20 11.40 44.31
C ILE A 153 -17.68 11.76 44.48
N LEU A 154 -18.46 11.78 43.40
CA LEU A 154 -19.90 12.06 43.46
C LEU A 154 -20.65 10.99 44.30
N GLN A 155 -20.33 9.71 44.12
CA GLN A 155 -20.91 8.64 44.93
C GLN A 155 -20.57 8.78 46.43
N THR A 156 -19.32 9.07 46.76
CA THR A 156 -18.89 9.26 48.16
C THR A 156 -19.53 10.48 48.81
N MET A 157 -19.64 11.61 48.10
CA MET A 157 -20.37 12.79 48.59
C MET A 157 -21.86 12.51 48.84
N THR A 158 -22.49 11.74 47.96
CA THR A 158 -23.91 11.35 48.10
C THR A 158 -24.10 10.42 49.30
N ALA A 159 -23.21 9.45 49.49
CA ALA A 159 -23.23 8.56 50.65
C ALA A 159 -22.98 9.30 51.98
N GLN A 160 -22.11 10.32 52.00
CA GLN A 160 -21.84 11.13 53.20
C GLN A 160 -23.00 12.09 53.55
N ARG A 161 -23.78 12.55 52.57
CA ARG A 161 -24.98 13.37 52.82
C ARG A 161 -26.15 12.62 53.47
N ILE A 162 -26.07 11.30 53.65
CA ILE A 162 -27.15 10.46 54.20
C ILE A 162 -27.01 10.23 55.73
N ARG A 163 -26.06 10.88 56.42
CA ARG A 163 -26.01 10.85 57.90
C ARG A 163 -26.02 12.25 58.50
N ILE A 164 -27.13 12.95 58.34
CA ILE A 164 -27.49 14.01 59.29
C ILE A 164 -28.33 13.32 60.36
N ASP A 165 -27.77 13.18 61.56
CA ASP A 165 -28.54 12.78 62.73
C ASP A 165 -29.49 13.94 63.07
N PRO A 166 -30.81 13.77 62.92
CA PRO A 166 -31.77 14.84 63.17
C PRO A 166 -31.69 15.40 64.60
N GLN A 167 -31.06 14.67 65.54
CA GLN A 167 -30.84 15.14 66.91
C GLN A 167 -29.69 16.18 67.06
N THR A 168 -28.90 16.42 66.01
CA THR A 168 -27.78 17.38 66.02
C THR A 168 -28.07 18.71 65.34
N LEU A 169 -29.31 18.91 64.85
CA LEU A 169 -29.72 20.15 64.23
C LEU A 169 -30.03 21.22 65.31
N PRO A 170 -29.58 22.47 65.15
CA PRO A 170 -29.93 23.57 66.06
C PRO A 170 -31.46 23.73 66.14
N ALA A 171 -32.00 23.94 67.34
CA ALA A 171 -33.46 24.01 67.59
C ALA A 171 -34.17 25.16 66.84
N ASP A 172 -33.38 26.09 66.31
CA ASP A 172 -33.74 27.33 65.64
C ASP A 172 -33.57 27.27 64.11
N MET A 173 -33.33 26.08 63.55
CA MET A 173 -33.34 25.90 62.08
C MET A 173 -34.76 26.06 61.50
N PRO A 174 -34.92 26.84 60.41
CA PRO A 174 -36.21 26.98 59.75
C PRO A 174 -36.74 25.64 59.20
N SER A 175 -37.97 25.29 59.57
CA SER A 175 -38.62 24.00 59.30
C SER A 175 -38.79 23.63 57.83
N TYR A 176 -38.59 24.57 56.89
CA TYR A 176 -38.61 24.27 55.46
C TYR A 176 -37.33 23.58 54.95
N LEU A 177 -36.27 23.52 55.74
CA LEU A 177 -35.03 22.79 55.42
C LEU A 177 -35.02 21.33 55.91
N ILE A 178 -36.00 20.94 56.74
CA ILE A 178 -36.12 19.59 57.29
C ILE A 178 -37.39 18.96 56.72
N ARG A 179 -37.29 18.41 55.50
CA ARG A 179 -38.28 17.46 55.01
C ARG A 179 -37.70 16.05 55.20
N PRO A 180 -38.30 15.21 56.07
CA PRO A 180 -37.84 13.84 56.32
C PRO A 180 -37.77 12.99 55.05
N ASP A 181 -38.54 13.37 54.02
CA ASP A 181 -38.68 12.63 52.76
C ASP A 181 -38.20 13.42 51.54
N ALA A 182 -37.45 14.53 51.73
CA ALA A 182 -36.80 15.19 50.61
C ALA A 182 -35.58 14.39 50.18
N HIS A 183 -35.84 13.34 49.40
CA HIS A 183 -34.90 12.93 48.37
C HIS A 183 -34.63 14.17 47.51
N ILE A 184 -33.49 14.84 47.73
CA ILE A 184 -32.91 15.62 46.65
C ILE A 184 -32.46 14.56 45.64
N ASP A 185 -33.36 14.23 44.73
CA ASP A 185 -33.05 13.45 43.53
C ASP A 185 -32.07 14.28 42.69
N PHE A 186 -30.80 14.26 43.06
CA PHE A 186 -29.75 14.24 42.06
C PHE A 186 -29.69 12.82 41.52
N ALA A 187 -30.74 12.41 40.82
CA ALA A 187 -30.55 11.45 39.75
C ALA A 187 -29.68 12.20 38.73
N PRO A 188 -28.40 11.85 38.51
CA PRO A 188 -27.78 12.23 37.26
C PRO A 188 -28.69 11.61 36.21
N ASP A 189 -29.46 12.43 35.49
CA ASP A 189 -30.52 12.02 34.57
C ASP A 189 -30.15 10.68 33.92
N VAL A 190 -30.63 9.58 34.53
CA VAL A 190 -30.14 8.24 34.20
C VAL A 190 -30.57 7.94 32.77
N SER A 191 -31.64 8.58 32.32
CA SER A 191 -32.10 8.69 30.94
C SER A 191 -31.10 9.32 29.97
N LYS A 192 -30.17 10.19 30.40
CA LYS A 192 -29.07 10.69 29.54
C LYS A 192 -27.90 9.72 29.45
N VAL A 193 -27.60 8.98 30.52
CA VAL A 193 -26.56 7.94 30.52
C VAL A 193 -27.03 6.68 29.78
N VAL A 194 -28.27 6.26 30.02
CA VAL A 194 -28.97 5.19 29.30
C VAL A 194 -29.30 5.61 27.87
N GLY A 195 -29.59 6.90 27.64
CA GLY A 195 -29.79 7.46 26.30
C GLY A 195 -28.52 7.45 25.46
N LEU A 196 -27.34 7.72 26.06
CA LEU A 196 -26.05 7.59 25.37
C LEU A 196 -25.70 6.13 25.06
N ALA A 197 -26.02 5.20 25.97
CA ALA A 197 -25.79 3.76 25.79
C ALA A 197 -26.78 3.13 24.77
N SER A 198 -28.03 3.58 24.76
CA SER A 198 -29.04 3.16 23.77
C SER A 198 -28.77 3.75 22.38
N ALA A 199 -28.21 4.96 22.30
CA ALA A 199 -27.77 5.58 21.04
C ALA A 199 -26.57 4.85 20.40
N LEU A 200 -25.85 4.01 21.17
CA LEU A 200 -24.78 3.12 20.69
C LEU A 200 -25.29 1.70 20.32
N GLY A 201 -26.61 1.47 20.32
CA GLY A 201 -27.23 0.27 19.74
C GLY A 201 -27.05 -1.03 20.54
N ALA A 202 -26.76 -0.95 21.84
CA ALA A 202 -26.53 -2.13 22.68
C ALA A 202 -27.75 -2.50 23.54
N TYR A 203 -28.62 -3.33 22.94
CA TYR A 203 -29.37 -4.47 23.47
C TYR A 203 -30.02 -4.52 24.88
N ASP A 204 -31.02 -5.40 24.89
CA ASP A 204 -32.17 -5.56 25.78
C ASP A 204 -31.90 -6.33 27.09
N SER A 205 -32.72 -5.99 28.10
CA SER A 205 -33.11 -6.81 29.26
C SER A 205 -32.04 -7.44 30.17
N ASN A 206 -31.22 -6.67 30.89
CA ASN A 206 -30.58 -7.13 32.14
C ASN A 206 -30.42 -5.99 33.17
N SER A 207 -30.35 -6.33 34.46
CA SER A 207 -30.28 -5.33 35.54
C SER A 207 -28.98 -4.49 35.48
N PRO A 208 -28.99 -3.21 35.90
CA PRO A 208 -27.85 -2.28 35.78
C PRO A 208 -26.53 -2.79 36.39
N GLU A 209 -26.63 -3.60 37.45
CA GLU A 209 -25.48 -4.15 38.16
C GLU A 209 -24.83 -5.32 37.39
N GLN A 210 -25.63 -6.09 36.64
CA GLN A 210 -25.13 -7.11 35.71
C GLN A 210 -24.49 -6.49 34.47
N ILE A 211 -25.00 -5.35 34.00
CA ILE A 211 -24.46 -4.61 32.84
C ILE A 211 -23.02 -4.11 33.09
N VAL A 212 -22.72 -3.58 34.27
CA VAL A 212 -21.36 -3.09 34.60
C VAL A 212 -20.38 -4.26 34.76
N ARG A 213 -20.85 -5.39 35.28
CA ARG A 213 -20.04 -6.57 35.54
C ARG A 213 -19.74 -7.37 34.28
N ASP A 214 -20.75 -7.57 33.42
CA ASP A 214 -20.62 -8.34 32.18
C ASP A 214 -20.02 -7.50 31.05
N GLY A 215 -20.28 -6.18 31.00
CA GLY A 215 -19.69 -5.28 30.01
C GLY A 215 -18.18 -5.10 30.18
N SER A 216 -17.69 -5.08 31.43
CA SER A 216 -16.25 -5.00 31.72
C SER A 216 -15.52 -6.33 31.47
N ALA A 217 -16.17 -7.46 31.75
CA ALA A 217 -15.62 -8.78 31.45
C ALA A 217 -15.58 -9.06 29.93
N ARG A 218 -16.65 -8.71 29.20
CA ARG A 218 -16.76 -8.94 27.76
C ARG A 218 -15.89 -8.00 26.93
N ALA A 219 -15.77 -6.73 27.32
CA ALA A 219 -14.83 -5.80 26.68
C ALA A 219 -13.36 -6.20 26.94
N ALA A 220 -13.05 -6.75 28.11
CA ALA A 220 -11.74 -7.32 28.39
C ALA A 220 -11.50 -8.59 27.58
N GLU A 221 -12.48 -9.49 27.48
CA GLU A 221 -12.36 -10.71 26.64
C GLU A 221 -12.23 -10.39 25.15
N GLU A 222 -12.98 -9.44 24.61
CA GLU A 222 -12.88 -9.01 23.20
C GLU A 222 -11.55 -8.31 22.92
N PHE A 223 -11.04 -7.51 23.86
CA PHE A 223 -9.72 -6.90 23.80
C PHE A 223 -8.59 -7.96 23.85
N PHE A 224 -8.68 -8.95 24.74
CA PHE A 224 -7.72 -10.04 24.83
C PHE A 224 -7.85 -11.07 23.69
N ALA A 225 -9.04 -11.25 23.13
CA ALA A 225 -9.28 -12.06 21.93
C ALA A 225 -8.75 -11.38 20.67
N ALA A 226 -8.85 -10.04 20.56
CA ALA A 226 -8.21 -9.27 19.49
C ALA A 226 -6.68 -9.29 19.60
N LEU A 227 -6.13 -9.27 20.82
CA LEU A 227 -4.70 -9.46 21.08
C LEU A 227 -4.23 -10.88 20.77
N LYS A 228 -5.02 -11.92 21.06
CA LYS A 228 -4.68 -13.32 20.75
C LYS A 228 -4.90 -13.69 19.27
N GLY A 229 -5.91 -13.11 18.63
CA GLY A 229 -6.22 -13.30 17.21
C GLY A 229 -5.20 -12.68 16.26
N ASN A 230 -4.50 -11.63 16.70
CA ASN A 230 -3.39 -11.02 15.96
C ASN A 230 -1.99 -11.54 16.36
N ALA A 231 -1.89 -12.42 17.36
CA ALA A 231 -0.61 -12.98 17.83
C ALA A 231 -0.31 -14.39 17.27
N SER A 232 -1.15 -14.94 16.38
CA SER A 232 -1.00 -16.30 15.83
C SER A 232 -0.80 -16.36 14.30
N ALA A 233 -0.48 -15.25 13.64
CA ALA A 233 0.10 -15.31 12.31
C ALA A 233 1.64 -15.28 12.46
N THR A 234 2.21 -16.46 12.71
CA THR A 234 3.65 -16.68 12.63
C THR A 234 4.14 -16.35 11.21
N ILE A 235 5.17 -15.53 11.13
CA ILE A 235 5.90 -15.15 9.90
C ILE A 235 6.42 -16.38 9.12
N GLU A 236 6.44 -17.57 9.73
CA GLU A 236 6.85 -18.82 9.09
C GLU A 236 5.84 -19.37 8.07
N ASP A 237 4.55 -18.98 8.10
CA ASP A 237 3.55 -19.50 7.14
C ASP A 237 3.52 -18.76 5.78
N TYR A 238 4.36 -17.73 5.59
CA TYR A 238 4.48 -16.97 4.35
C TYR A 238 5.85 -17.12 3.64
N LEU A 239 6.69 -18.06 4.07
CA LEU A 239 7.99 -18.34 3.44
C LEU A 239 8.18 -19.82 3.03
N LEU A 240 7.14 -20.39 2.43
CA LEU A 240 7.23 -21.44 1.41
C LEU A 240 6.42 -21.06 0.18
#